data_AF-A0A830FK49-F1
#
_entry.id   AF-A0A830FK49-F1
#
_cell.length_a   1.000
_cell.length_b   1.000
_cell.length_c   1.000
_cell.angle_alpha   90.00
_cell.angle_beta   90.00
_cell.angle_gamma   90.00
#
_symmetry.space_group_name_H-M   'P 1'
#
loop_
_entity.id
_entity.type
_entity.pdbx_description
1 polymer ?
#
loop_
_entity_poly.entity_id
_entity_poly.type
_entity_poly.pdbx_seq_one_letter_code
_entity_poly.pdbx_strand_id
1 'polypeptide(L)'
;MDAYQSVSVVTSFAILLFGVSGAVMLGLATPVIDFLTTYKFLPLAVTGLSLAVIFASSSTRDPRYYHPAEYGVVVATMIVLLAYAFLGEFQAMVSDIGLPARAVLLAMQLAAGGVVAR
;
A
#
# COMPACT_ATOMS: atom_id res chain seq x y z
N MET A 1 -25.58 -14.84 5.56
CA MET A 1 -24.55 -13.90 5.04
C MET A 1 -23.52 -13.56 6.13
N ASP A 2 -23.44 -14.37 7.19
CA ASP A 2 -22.66 -14.06 8.39
C ASP A 2 -21.19 -14.50 8.27
N ALA A 3 -20.86 -15.39 7.33
CA ALA A 3 -19.50 -15.90 7.13
C ALA A 3 -18.49 -14.82 6.67
N TYR A 4 -18.96 -13.76 6.00
CA TYR A 4 -18.10 -12.64 5.61
C TYR A 4 -17.90 -11.60 6.73
N GLN A 5 -18.78 -11.57 7.72
CA GLN A 5 -18.76 -10.56 8.77
C GLN A 5 -17.77 -10.88 9.91
N SER A 6 -17.21 -12.10 9.95
CA SER A 6 -16.27 -12.54 10.99
C SER A 6 -14.87 -12.86 10.48
N VAL A 7 -14.51 -12.45 9.27
CA VAL A 7 -13.14 -12.68 8.77
C VAL A 7 -12.20 -11.75 9.53
N SER A 8 -11.40 -12.31 10.44
CA SER A 8 -10.41 -11.55 11.20
C SER A 8 -9.36 -10.94 10.28
N VAL A 9 -8.76 -9.81 10.68
CA VAL A 9 -7.67 -9.16 9.93
C VAL A 9 -6.54 -10.14 9.60
N VAL A 10 -6.22 -11.03 10.54
CA VAL A 10 -5.21 -12.07 10.37
C VAL A 10 -5.63 -13.07 9.28
N THR A 11 -6.89 -13.48 9.27
CA THR A 11 -7.43 -14.39 8.25
C THR A 11 -7.44 -13.74 6.87
N SER A 12 -7.89 -12.47 6.76
CA SER A 12 -7.84 -11.71 5.51
C SER A 12 -6.42 -11.55 4.97
N PHE A 13 -5.47 -11.26 5.86
CA PHE A 13 -4.05 -11.18 5.50
C PHE A 13 -3.49 -12.53 5.04
N ALA A 14 -3.82 -13.62 5.74
CA ALA A 14 -3.41 -14.96 5.34
C ALA A 14 -3.98 -15.37 3.98
N ILE A 15 -5.24 -15.04 3.69
CA ILE A 15 -5.86 -15.29 2.37
C ILE A 15 -5.14 -14.50 1.27
N LEU A 16 -4.80 -13.23 1.53
CA LEU A 16 -4.02 -12.42 0.59
C LEU A 16 -2.64 -13.02 0.33
N LEU A 17 -1.90 -13.40 1.38
CA LEU A 17 -0.60 -14.04 1.23
C LEU A 17 -0.70 -15.36 0.46
N PHE A 18 -1.72 -16.18 0.75
CA PHE A 18 -1.96 -17.43 0.06
C PHE A 18 -2.23 -17.20 -1.43
N GLY A 19 -3.11 -16.25 -1.77
CA GLY A 19 -3.43 -15.91 -3.15
C GLY A 19 -2.24 -15.35 -3.92
N VAL A 20 -1.50 -14.40 -3.33
CA VAL A 20 -0.31 -13.81 -3.95
C VAL A 20 0.78 -14.85 -4.15
N SER A 21 1.07 -15.68 -3.13
CA SER A 21 2.09 -16.73 -3.23
C SER A 21 1.70 -17.77 -4.28
N GLY A 22 0.42 -18.14 -4.36
CA GLY A 22 -0.10 -19.03 -5.40
C GLY A 22 0.05 -18.45 -6.81
N ALA A 23 -0.29 -17.17 -6.99
CA ALA A 23 -0.13 -16.48 -8.27
C ALA A 23 1.33 -16.39 -8.73
N VAL A 24 2.27 -16.19 -7.80
CA VAL A 24 3.71 -16.23 -8.08
C VAL A 24 4.16 -17.64 -8.44
N MET A 25 3.79 -18.65 -7.65
CA MET A 25 4.16 -20.05 -7.89
C MET A 25 3.67 -20.57 -9.25
N LEU A 26 2.47 -20.15 -9.66
CA LEU A 26 1.87 -20.53 -10.95
C LEU A 26 2.37 -19.68 -12.14
N GLY A 27 3.25 -18.71 -11.91
CA GLY A 27 3.77 -17.81 -12.96
C GLY A 27 2.77 -16.77 -13.48
N LEU A 28 1.59 -16.66 -12.86
CA LEU A 28 0.55 -15.71 -13.23
C LEU A 28 0.92 -14.26 -12.85
N ALA A 29 1.80 -14.09 -11.87
CA ALA A 29 2.25 -12.77 -11.42
C ALA A 29 3.26 -12.13 -12.39
N THR A 30 4.03 -12.91 -13.16
CA THR A 30 5.14 -12.40 -13.98
C THR A 30 4.71 -11.35 -15.00
N PRO A 31 3.66 -11.56 -15.83
CA PRO A 31 3.23 -10.56 -16.80
C PRO A 31 2.76 -9.26 -16.14
N VAL A 32 2.15 -9.36 -14.95
CA VAL A 32 1.70 -8.21 -14.18
C VAL A 32 2.88 -7.44 -13.61
N ILE A 33 3.88 -8.14 -13.07
CA ILE A 33 5.12 -7.53 -12.57
C ILE A 33 5.86 -6.83 -13.70
N ASP A 34 6.00 -7.45 -14.88
CA ASP A 34 6.67 -6.86 -16.04
C ASP A 34 5.95 -5.59 -16.52
N PHE A 35 4.62 -5.62 -16.55
CA PHE A 35 3.82 -4.45 -16.89
C PHE A 35 3.98 -3.32 -15.87
N LEU A 36 3.90 -3.63 -14.58
CA LEU A 36 4.01 -2.66 -13.49
C LEU A 36 5.43 -2.10 -13.34
N THR A 37 6.45 -2.87 -13.70
CA THR A 37 7.85 -2.42 -13.70
C THR A 37 8.18 -1.56 -14.92
N THR A 38 7.54 -1.82 -16.07
CA THR A 38 7.63 -0.98 -17.27
C THR A 38 7.03 0.41 -17.02
N TYR A 39 5.85 0.46 -16.40
CA TYR A 39 5.15 1.70 -16.13
C TYR A 39 5.13 2.02 -14.64
N LYS A 40 6.27 2.44 -14.09
CA LYS A 40 6.44 2.69 -12.64
C LYS A 40 5.44 3.67 -12.00
N PHE A 41 4.80 4.53 -12.80
CA PHE A 41 3.75 5.44 -12.32
C PHE A 41 2.41 4.73 -12.06
N LEU A 42 2.13 3.59 -12.72
CA LEU A 42 0.91 2.82 -12.56
C LEU A 42 0.79 2.25 -11.14
N PRO A 43 1.83 1.61 -10.56
CA PRO A 43 1.81 1.21 -9.15
C PRO A 43 1.50 2.35 -8.19
N LEU A 44 2.08 3.54 -8.39
CA LEU A 44 1.79 4.70 -7.56
C LEU A 44 0.32 5.10 -7.66
N ALA A 45 -0.22 5.19 -8.89
CA ALA A 45 -1.61 5.53 -9.12
C ALA A 45 -2.56 4.51 -8.48
N VAL A 46 -2.25 3.22 -8.60
CA VAL A 46 -3.03 2.13 -7.97
C VAL A 46 -2.97 2.23 -6.44
N THR A 47 -1.80 2.50 -5.86
CA THR A 47 -1.67 2.70 -4.40
C THR A 47 -2.48 3.91 -3.93
N GLY A 48 -2.42 5.03 -4.65
CA GLY A 48 -3.20 6.23 -4.34
C GLY A 48 -4.71 6.01 -4.45
N LEU A 49 -5.16 5.35 -5.53
CA LEU A 49 -6.57 4.98 -5.71
C LEU A 49 -7.03 4.01 -4.62
N SER A 50 -6.21 3.02 -4.26
CA SER A 50 -6.53 2.08 -3.19
C SER A 50 -6.70 2.80 -1.86
N LEU A 51 -5.80 3.74 -1.52
CA LEU A 51 -5.92 4.55 -0.32
C LEU A 51 -7.19 5.42 -0.32
N ALA A 52 -7.53 6.02 -1.47
CA ALA A 52 -8.77 6.79 -1.63
C ALA A 52 -10.02 5.91 -1.47
N VAL A 53 -10.01 4.69 -2.01
CA VAL A 53 -11.09 3.71 -1.83
C VAL A 53 -11.20 3.28 -0.37
N ILE A 54 -10.09 3.01 0.31
CA ILE A 54 -10.10 2.65 1.74
C ILE A 54 -10.69 3.79 2.56
N PHE A 55 -10.27 5.03 2.33
CA PHE A 55 -10.81 6.22 3.00
C PHE A 55 -12.30 6.37 2.72
N ALA A 56 -12.68 6.20 1.46
CA ALA A 56 -14.07 6.24 1.05
C ALA A 56 -14.86 5.05 1.63
N SER A 57 -14.30 3.90 1.94
CA SER A 57 -15.05 2.79 2.56
C SER A 57 -15.10 2.86 4.09
N SER A 58 -14.25 3.68 4.70
CA SER A 58 -14.04 3.74 6.13
C SER A 58 -15.19 4.45 6.88
N SER A 59 -15.36 4.08 8.15
CA SER A 59 -16.31 4.73 9.05
C SER A 59 -15.85 6.14 9.45
N THR A 60 -14.55 6.44 9.28
CA THR A 60 -13.85 7.68 9.63
C THR A 60 -13.75 8.64 8.44
N ARG A 61 -14.78 8.68 7.57
CA ARG A 61 -14.86 9.63 6.45
C ARG A 61 -14.82 11.10 6.86
N ASP A 62 -15.11 11.43 8.12
CA ASP A 62 -15.02 12.80 8.63
C ASP A 62 -13.61 13.06 9.17
N PRO A 63 -12.79 13.88 8.47
CA PRO A 63 -11.40 14.17 8.85
C PRO A 63 -11.27 14.86 10.21
N ARG A 64 -12.37 15.37 10.79
CA ARG A 64 -12.38 16.08 12.07
C ARG A 64 -12.11 15.18 13.27
N TYR A 65 -12.27 13.86 13.13
CA TYR A 65 -12.01 12.88 14.18
C TYR A 65 -10.61 12.27 14.11
N TYR A 66 -9.79 12.68 13.13
CA TYR A 66 -8.41 12.21 13.04
C TYR A 66 -7.54 12.88 14.09
N HIS A 67 -6.70 12.07 14.74
CA HIS A 67 -5.63 12.63 15.54
C HIS A 67 -4.64 13.34 14.58
N PRO A 68 -4.13 14.55 14.88
CA PRO A 68 -3.20 15.26 14.00
C PRO A 68 -1.97 14.42 13.58
N ALA A 69 -1.53 13.50 14.44
CA ALA A 69 -0.45 12.56 14.18
C ALA A 69 -0.80 11.55 13.07
N GLU A 70 -2.05 11.08 13.01
CA GLU A 70 -2.53 10.14 11.99
C GLU A 70 -2.58 10.77 10.61
N TYR A 71 -3.02 12.03 10.54
CA TYR A 71 -2.96 12.82 9.31
C TYR A 71 -1.51 13.01 8.84
N GLY A 72 -0.60 13.28 9.77
CA GLY A 72 0.83 13.38 9.48
C GLY A 72 1.39 12.12 8.83
N VAL A 73 1.02 10.93 9.33
CA VAL A 73 1.45 9.64 8.75
C VAL A 73 0.96 9.49 7.32
N VAL A 74 -0.31 9.74 7.06
CA VAL A 74 -0.89 9.58 5.70
C VAL A 74 -0.24 10.54 4.71
N VAL A 75 -0.12 11.82 5.08
CA VAL A 75 0.49 12.85 4.21
C VAL A 75 1.97 12.56 3.98
N ALA A 76 2.73 12.22 5.02
CA ALA A 76 4.14 11.88 4.89
C ALA A 76 4.34 10.68 3.96
N THR A 77 3.52 9.63 4.11
CA THR A 77 3.56 8.46 3.22
C THR A 77 3.28 8.87 1.77
N MET A 78 2.26 9.68 1.50
CA MET A 78 1.95 10.13 0.14
C MET A 78 3.09 10.96 -0.48
N ILE A 79 3.69 11.88 0.28
CA ILE A 79 4.84 12.68 -0.17
C ILE A 79 6.02 11.77 -0.51
N VAL A 80 6.34 10.80 0.36
CA VAL A 80 7.46 9.89 0.15
C VAL A 80 7.23 8.99 -1.07
N LEU A 81 6.00 8.53 -1.31
CA LEU A 81 5.66 7.75 -2.50
C LEU A 81 5.73 8.58 -3.79
N LEU A 82 5.30 9.85 -3.73
CA LEU A 82 5.47 10.77 -4.86
C LEU A 82 6.95 11.03 -5.14
N ALA A 83 7.76 11.26 -4.10
CA ALA A 83 9.21 11.38 -4.23
C ALA A 83 9.81 10.12 -4.85
N TYR A 84 9.40 8.94 -4.41
CA TYR A 84 9.84 7.67 -5.00
C TYR A 84 9.40 7.49 -6.45
N ALA A 85 8.23 7.97 -6.86
CA ALA A 85 7.78 7.83 -8.24
C ALA A 85 8.47 8.82 -9.20
N PHE A 86 8.73 10.05 -8.76
CA PHE A 86 9.13 11.15 -9.65
C PHE A 86 10.57 11.66 -9.46
N LEU A 87 11.19 11.46 -8.30
CA LEU A 87 12.57 11.89 -8.05
C LEU A 87 13.53 10.71 -8.28
N GLY A 88 14.22 10.72 -9.41
CA GLY A 88 15.20 9.69 -9.77
C GLY A 88 16.32 9.52 -8.72
N GLU A 89 16.75 10.62 -8.09
CA GLU A 89 17.73 10.61 -7.00
C GLU A 89 17.22 9.86 -5.77
N PHE A 90 15.95 10.04 -5.42
CA PHE A 90 15.33 9.33 -4.30
C PHE A 90 15.17 7.84 -4.62
N GLN A 91 14.84 7.47 -5.86
CA GLN A 91 14.85 6.08 -6.32
C GLN A 91 16.24 5.47 -6.20
N ALA A 92 17.28 6.20 -6.63
CA ALA A 92 18.67 5.76 -6.54
C ALA A 92 19.08 5.54 -5.08
N MET A 93 18.75 6.47 -4.19
CA MET A 93 19.01 6.34 -2.75
C MET A 93 18.30 5.11 -2.14
N VAL A 94 17.01 4.91 -2.44
CA VAL A 94 16.27 3.74 -1.95
C VAL A 94 16.85 2.44 -2.53
N SER A 95 17.34 2.47 -3.76
CA SER A 95 18.01 1.32 -4.36
C SER A 95 19.36 1.02 -3.71
N ASP A 96 20.12 2.06 -3.35
CA ASP A 96 21.44 1.97 -2.71
C ASP A 96 21.35 1.42 -1.28
N ILE A 97 20.40 1.92 -0.49
CA ILE A 97 20.10 1.36 0.84
C ILE A 97 19.58 -0.08 0.72
N GLY A 98 18.85 -0.39 -0.35
CA GLY A 98 18.40 -1.74 -0.67
C GLY A 98 17.16 -2.18 0.12
N LEU A 99 17.18 -3.42 0.62
CA LEU A 99 16.02 -4.06 1.25
C LEU A 99 15.43 -3.28 2.45
N PRO A 100 16.25 -2.73 3.37
CA PRO A 100 15.73 -1.98 4.52
C PRO A 100 14.86 -0.79 4.12
N ALA A 101 15.29 0.03 3.14
CA ALA A 101 14.51 1.19 2.69
C ALA A 101 13.17 0.77 2.09
N ARG A 102 13.17 -0.29 1.27
CA ARG A 102 11.94 -0.82 0.66
C ARG A 102 10.97 -1.36 1.72
N ALA A 103 11.48 -2.02 2.76
CA ALA A 103 10.68 -2.50 3.88
C ALA A 103 10.04 -1.34 4.67
N VAL A 104 10.79 -0.25 4.89
CA VAL A 104 10.26 0.97 5.53
C VAL A 104 9.15 1.61 4.69
N LEU A 105 9.36 1.77 3.38
CA LEU A 105 8.33 2.32 2.47
C LEU A 105 7.05 1.47 2.44
N LEU A 106 7.19 0.15 2.51
CA LEU A 106 6.05 -0.75 2.63
C LEU A 106 5.35 -0.61 3.98
N ALA A 107 6.10 -0.56 5.08
CA ALA A 107 5.54 -0.36 6.42
C ALA A 107 4.77 0.98 6.53
N MET A 108 5.29 2.05 5.93
CA MET A 108 4.62 3.35 5.85
C MET A 108 3.30 3.28 5.08
N GLN A 109 3.26 2.54 3.96
CA GLN A 109 2.04 2.31 3.19
C GLN A 109 0.99 1.53 4.01
N LEU A 110 1.41 0.47 4.69
CA LEU A 110 0.51 -0.33 5.53
C LEU A 110 -0.02 0.47 6.72
N ALA A 111 0.84 1.29 7.35
CA ALA A 111 0.45 2.17 8.44
C ALA A 111 -0.57 3.22 7.97
N ALA A 112 -0.32 3.88 6.84
CA ALA A 112 -1.26 4.84 6.25
C ALA A 112 -2.60 4.18 5.89
N GLY A 113 -2.57 3.00 5.25
CA GLY A 113 -3.77 2.23 4.94
C GLY A 113 -4.55 1.83 6.21
N GLY A 114 -3.85 1.37 7.25
CA GLY A 114 -4.47 0.97 8.52
C GLY A 114 -5.04 2.14 9.32
N VAL A 115 -4.43 3.33 9.23
CA VAL A 115 -4.98 4.57 9.78
C VAL A 115 -6.27 4.94 9.05
N VAL A 116 -6.26 4.84 7.73
CA VAL A 116 -7.37 5.20 6.86
C VAL A 116 -8.54 4.20 6.89
N ALA A 117 -8.28 2.93 7.24
CA ALA A 117 -9.26 1.85 7.26
C ALA A 117 -10.12 1.77 8.54
N ARG A 118 -9.83 2.57 9.57
CA ARG A 118 -10.62 2.62 10.81
C ARG A 118 -12.02 3.17 10.53
#